data_AF-A0A318KA30-F1
#
_entry.id   AF-A0A318KA30-F1
#
_cell.length_a   1.000
_cell.length_b   1.000
_cell.length_c   1.000
_cell.angle_alpha   90.00
_cell.angle_beta   90.00
_cell.angle_gamma   90.00
#
_symmetry.space_group_name_H-M   'P 1'
#
loop_
_entity.id
_entity.type
_entity.pdbx_description
1 polymer ?
#
loop_
_entity_poly.entity_id
_entity_poly.type
_entity_poly.pdbx_seq_one_letter_code
_entity_poly.pdbx_strand_id
1 'polypeptide(L)'
;MSESPETARGADGDVDQRVCQFPVGYDAEAGEFTVAGHVLPPATGPGRPADYCGQMRVDPDGTRRRHDRAGALTRRRELQLEAAGKAPRTEQPAPRPVTSARSSLAELLTQWEMVTTAHRDQLAAMIATAAEIVANAGDPDAAVAEVKAARRDLEARADAARAAAEEAETDALAARRELARALEDKELAEGAAFDAIADRDARVADATTETTEARTAAEQATAELERVRDEAARQVAAAQRQATEQAEAAEKAARERIAEAKRVADAEVEQVEHDAALQITAANDARDAAITAQHRAEADRAAADQAAADARAEADRLRTELTDVREQARTDLAQLREQLDAVRDDAREQARTGREEIKALRAELTSVREQARTDLAQLRTDHAAEIARVSDAADKRAAVLTKALEAAEKTIARLSPGEGERNDR
;
A
#
# COMPACT_ATOMS: atom_id res chain seq x y z
N MET A 1 -31.08 1.49 1.50
CA MET A 1 -30.28 0.64 0.59
C MET A 1 -30.07 -0.65 1.35
N SER A 2 -30.91 -1.62 1.05
CA SER A 2 -31.07 -2.86 1.79
C SER A 2 -30.27 -3.93 1.06
N GLU A 3 -29.17 -4.38 1.66
CA GLU A 3 -28.39 -5.51 1.16
C GLU A 3 -29.15 -6.81 1.44
N SER A 4 -29.58 -7.44 0.36
CA SER A 4 -30.12 -8.80 0.34
C SER A 4 -29.00 -9.80 0.65
N PRO A 5 -29.22 -10.82 1.51
CA PRO A 5 -28.28 -11.92 1.66
C PRO A 5 -28.43 -12.90 0.49
N GLU A 6 -27.36 -13.06 -0.28
CA GLU A 6 -27.20 -14.13 -1.27
C GLU A 6 -27.39 -15.49 -0.59
N THR A 7 -28.38 -16.22 -1.08
CA THR A 7 -28.66 -17.62 -0.75
C THR A 7 -28.33 -18.50 -1.96
N ALA A 8 -27.75 -19.66 -1.66
CA ALA A 8 -27.66 -20.89 -2.45
C ALA A 8 -26.56 -21.03 -3.52
N ARG A 9 -25.63 -21.95 -3.22
CA ARG A 9 -25.51 -23.24 -3.93
C ARG A 9 -24.77 -24.23 -3.03
N GLY A 10 -25.52 -25.04 -2.28
CA GLY A 10 -25.00 -26.24 -1.66
C GLY A 10 -24.59 -27.20 -2.77
N ALA A 11 -23.28 -27.42 -2.91
CA ALA A 11 -22.78 -28.59 -3.60
C ALA A 11 -23.10 -29.78 -2.70
N ASP A 12 -24.19 -30.47 -3.02
CA ASP A 12 -24.44 -31.84 -2.54
C ASP A 12 -23.28 -32.71 -3.05
N GLY A 13 -22.19 -32.68 -2.30
CA GLY A 13 -21.11 -33.66 -2.35
C GLY A 13 -21.58 -34.94 -1.71
N ASP A 14 -22.66 -35.52 -2.25
CA ASP A 14 -22.99 -36.93 -2.05
C ASP A 14 -21.92 -37.72 -2.82
N VAL A 15 -20.72 -37.76 -2.23
CA VAL A 15 -19.62 -38.59 -2.70
C VAL A 15 -20.09 -40.01 -2.44
N ASP A 16 -20.82 -40.52 -3.43
CA ASP A 16 -21.41 -41.85 -3.53
C ASP A 16 -20.50 -42.85 -2.80
N GLN A 17 -20.82 -43.13 -1.53
CA GLN A 17 -19.95 -43.91 -0.65
C GLN A 17 -20.03 -45.36 -1.13
N ARG A 18 -19.19 -45.68 -2.10
CA ARG A 18 -19.15 -47.02 -2.68
C ARG A 18 -18.73 -48.00 -1.60
N VAL A 19 -19.57 -48.99 -1.34
CA VAL A 19 -19.27 -50.10 -0.44
C VAL A 19 -18.81 -51.32 -1.22
N CYS A 20 -17.97 -52.14 -0.61
CA CYS A 20 -17.50 -53.40 -1.19
C CYS A 20 -18.68 -54.37 -1.42
N GLN A 21 -18.88 -54.76 -2.68
CA GLN A 21 -19.97 -55.62 -3.13
C GLN A 21 -19.66 -57.13 -2.97
N PHE A 22 -18.69 -57.49 -2.12
CA PHE A 22 -18.33 -58.89 -1.90
C PHE A 22 -19.43 -59.60 -1.11
N PRO A 23 -19.97 -60.75 -1.60
CA PRO A 23 -21.09 -61.44 -0.98
C PRO A 23 -20.64 -62.18 0.28
N VAL A 24 -21.24 -61.85 1.42
CA VAL A 24 -20.94 -62.47 2.73
C VAL A 24 -22.08 -63.37 3.23
N GLY A 25 -23.28 -63.20 2.71
CA GLY A 25 -24.45 -64.03 3.00
C GLY A 25 -25.38 -64.11 1.79
N TYR A 26 -26.25 -65.11 1.78
CA TYR A 26 -27.31 -65.25 0.77
C TYR A 26 -28.62 -65.54 1.49
N ASP A 27 -29.59 -64.65 1.29
CA ASP A 27 -30.95 -64.84 1.78
C ASP A 27 -31.71 -65.65 0.73
N ALA A 28 -32.03 -66.90 1.08
CA ALA A 28 -32.72 -67.81 0.18
C ALA A 28 -34.18 -67.41 -0.07
N GLU A 29 -34.80 -66.65 0.85
CA GLU A 29 -36.20 -66.20 0.71
C GLU A 29 -36.28 -64.95 -0.20
N ALA A 30 -35.35 -64.01 -0.02
CA ALA A 30 -35.29 -62.79 -0.84
C ALA A 30 -34.57 -63.00 -2.19
N GLY A 31 -33.73 -64.03 -2.30
CA GLY A 31 -32.86 -64.24 -3.46
C GLY A 31 -31.72 -63.22 -3.58
N GLU A 32 -31.45 -62.46 -2.52
CA GLU A 32 -30.48 -61.37 -2.48
C GLU A 32 -29.20 -61.77 -1.72
N PHE A 33 -28.07 -61.18 -2.14
CA PHE A 33 -26.79 -61.35 -1.44
C PHE A 33 -26.59 -60.22 -0.44
N THR A 34 -26.32 -60.57 0.81
CA THR A 34 -25.78 -59.62 1.78
C THR A 34 -24.33 -59.32 1.41
N VAL A 35 -23.97 -58.05 1.24
CA VAL A 35 -22.61 -57.64 0.88
C VAL A 35 -21.81 -57.18 2.10
N ALA A 36 -20.48 -57.22 2.00
CA ALA A 36 -19.57 -56.88 3.10
C ALA A 36 -19.70 -55.43 3.58
N GLY A 37 -20.20 -54.51 2.75
CA GLY A 37 -20.69 -53.20 3.19
C GLY A 37 -19.65 -52.18 3.65
N HIS A 38 -18.35 -52.45 3.56
CA HIS A 38 -17.32 -51.50 3.97
C HIS A 38 -16.94 -50.54 2.84
N VAL A 39 -16.65 -49.29 3.19
CA VAL A 39 -16.36 -48.19 2.26
C VAL A 39 -15.08 -48.46 1.47
N LEU A 40 -15.15 -48.28 0.15
CA LEU A 40 -14.03 -48.37 -0.78
C LEU A 40 -13.28 -47.03 -0.85
N PRO A 41 -11.95 -47.05 -1.02
CA PRO A 41 -11.21 -45.82 -1.25
C PRO A 41 -11.70 -45.13 -2.55
N PRO A 42 -11.60 -43.79 -2.64
CA PRO A 42 -11.92 -43.06 -3.86
C PRO A 42 -11.05 -43.60 -5.01
N ALA A 43 -11.64 -43.75 -6.20
CA ALA A 43 -10.92 -44.28 -7.35
C ALA A 43 -9.94 -43.20 -7.83
N THR A 44 -8.64 -43.44 -7.74
CA THR A 44 -7.59 -42.46 -8.05
C THR A 44 -7.04 -42.59 -9.47
N GLY A 45 -7.82 -43.11 -10.43
CA GLY A 45 -7.34 -43.26 -11.81
C GLY A 45 -8.44 -43.27 -12.88
N PRO A 46 -8.07 -43.02 -14.15
CA PRO A 46 -8.97 -43.11 -15.29
C PRO A 46 -9.34 -44.58 -15.56
N GLY A 47 -10.51 -45.00 -15.08
CA GLY A 47 -11.03 -46.35 -15.26
C GLY A 47 -12.35 -46.54 -14.51
N ARG A 48 -13.13 -47.56 -14.89
CA ARG A 48 -14.32 -47.94 -14.12
C ARG A 48 -13.86 -48.32 -12.70
N PRO A 49 -14.43 -47.73 -11.64
CA PRO A 49 -14.07 -48.06 -10.28
C PRO A 49 -14.23 -49.56 -9.99
N ALA A 50 -13.35 -50.11 -9.16
CA ALA A 50 -13.49 -51.48 -8.70
C ALA A 50 -14.69 -51.58 -7.73
N ASP A 51 -15.54 -52.58 -7.93
CA ASP A 51 -16.70 -52.86 -7.05
C ASP A 51 -16.30 -53.61 -5.76
N TYR A 52 -15.02 -53.97 -5.61
CA TYR A 52 -14.46 -54.77 -4.51
C TYR A 52 -13.16 -54.16 -3.97
N CYS A 53 -12.83 -54.38 -2.69
CA CYS A 53 -11.69 -53.74 -2.04
C CYS A 53 -10.31 -54.35 -2.35
N GLY A 54 -10.26 -55.55 -2.92
CA GLY A 54 -9.03 -56.27 -3.28
C GLY A 54 -8.22 -56.83 -2.10
N GLN A 55 -8.64 -56.54 -0.86
CA GLN A 55 -7.95 -56.93 0.38
C GLN A 55 -8.35 -58.34 0.83
N MET A 56 -7.46 -58.98 1.61
CA MET A 56 -7.77 -60.21 2.34
C MET A 56 -8.54 -59.85 3.62
N ARG A 57 -9.80 -60.26 3.72
CA ARG A 57 -10.64 -60.00 4.90
C ARG A 57 -11.24 -61.30 5.43
N VAL A 58 -11.52 -61.31 6.73
CA VAL A 58 -12.24 -62.41 7.40
C VAL A 58 -13.73 -62.11 7.25
N ASP A 59 -14.44 -62.98 6.55
CA ASP A 59 -15.89 -62.85 6.37
C ASP A 59 -16.62 -63.23 7.67
N PRO A 60 -17.93 -62.92 7.83
CA PRO A 60 -18.71 -63.28 9.02
C PRO A 60 -18.75 -64.78 9.34
N ASP A 61 -18.41 -65.64 8.37
CA ASP A 61 -18.26 -67.09 8.53
C ASP A 61 -16.90 -67.51 9.13
N GLY A 62 -16.01 -66.57 9.45
CA GLY A 62 -14.70 -66.81 10.04
C GLY A 62 -13.60 -67.17 9.04
N THR A 63 -13.89 -67.27 7.74
CA THR A 63 -12.91 -67.65 6.73
C THR A 63 -12.27 -66.42 6.09
N ARG A 64 -10.95 -66.44 5.90
CA ARG A 64 -10.22 -65.32 5.28
C ARG A 64 -10.19 -65.47 3.77
N ARG A 65 -10.81 -64.54 3.04
CA ARG A 65 -10.90 -64.54 1.57
C ARG A 65 -10.43 -63.22 0.98
N ARG A 66 -9.99 -63.26 -0.28
CA ARG A 66 -9.66 -62.04 -1.05
C ARG A 66 -10.94 -61.47 -1.63
N HIS A 67 -11.22 -60.20 -1.34
CA HIS A 67 -12.38 -59.51 -1.88
C HIS A 67 -12.07 -58.97 -3.28
N ASP A 68 -11.99 -59.86 -4.26
CA ASP A 68 -11.88 -59.51 -5.68
C ASP A 68 -13.01 -60.13 -6.50
N ARG A 69 -13.09 -59.79 -7.80
CA ARG A 69 -14.17 -60.25 -8.69
C ARG A 69 -14.21 -61.77 -8.83
N ALA A 70 -13.05 -62.42 -8.86
CA ALA A 70 -12.96 -63.87 -9.01
C ALA A 70 -13.43 -64.57 -7.72
N GLY A 71 -12.95 -64.10 -6.56
CA GLY A 71 -13.38 -64.56 -5.24
C GLY A 71 -14.88 -64.35 -5.01
N ALA A 72 -15.43 -63.22 -5.46
CA ALA A 72 -16.86 -62.95 -5.33
C ALA A 72 -17.71 -63.95 -6.12
N LEU A 73 -17.32 -64.31 -7.35
CA LEU A 73 -18.05 -65.31 -8.15
C LEU A 73 -18.02 -66.70 -7.52
N THR A 74 -16.85 -67.12 -7.02
CA THR A 74 -16.72 -68.40 -6.29
C THR A 74 -17.60 -68.39 -5.06
N ARG A 75 -17.58 -67.32 -4.26
CA ARG A 75 -18.36 -67.22 -3.03
C ARG A 75 -19.87 -67.16 -3.28
N ARG A 76 -20.33 -66.49 -4.35
CA ARG A 76 -21.76 -66.54 -4.74
C ARG A 76 -22.23 -67.96 -4.99
N ARG A 77 -21.43 -68.77 -5.70
CA ARG A 77 -21.76 -70.17 -5.97
C ARG A 77 -21.78 -71.01 -4.70
N GLU A 78 -20.80 -70.83 -3.82
CA GLU A 78 -20.77 -71.51 -2.52
C GLU A 78 -22.01 -71.18 -1.69
N LEU A 79 -22.34 -69.91 -1.50
CA LEU A 79 -23.50 -69.46 -0.72
C LEU A 79 -24.82 -69.95 -1.31
N GLN A 80 -24.95 -69.98 -2.64
CA GLN A 80 -26.12 -70.53 -3.32
C GLN A 80 -26.23 -72.06 -3.17
N LEU A 81 -25.11 -72.78 -3.21
CA LEU A 81 -25.08 -74.24 -3.01
C LEU A 81 -25.35 -74.63 -1.54
N GLU A 82 -24.81 -73.85 -0.60
CA GLU A 82 -25.09 -73.95 0.84
C GLU A 82 -26.58 -73.73 1.11
N ALA A 83 -27.18 -72.68 0.56
CA ALA A 83 -28.62 -72.40 0.69
C ALA A 83 -29.50 -73.45 -0.01
N ALA A 84 -29.03 -74.06 -1.10
CA ALA A 84 -29.71 -75.15 -1.79
C ALA A 84 -29.56 -76.53 -1.10
N GLY A 85 -28.87 -76.61 0.05
CA GLY A 85 -28.69 -77.84 0.82
C GLY A 85 -27.85 -78.92 0.13
N LYS A 86 -27.05 -78.57 -0.89
CA LYS A 86 -26.23 -79.51 -1.67
C LYS A 86 -24.74 -79.24 -1.45
N ALA A 87 -24.19 -79.73 -0.33
CA ALA A 87 -22.75 -79.74 -0.10
C ALA A 87 -22.07 -80.85 -0.95
N PRO A 88 -21.03 -80.54 -1.76
CA PRO A 88 -20.30 -81.55 -2.52
C PRO A 88 -19.32 -82.32 -1.62
N ARG A 89 -19.53 -83.64 -1.49
CA ARG A 89 -18.55 -84.61 -0.94
C ARG A 89 -17.59 -85.03 -2.06
N THR A 90 -16.30 -84.73 -1.93
CA THR A 90 -15.24 -85.17 -2.85
C THR A 90 -14.66 -86.52 -2.40
N GLU A 91 -14.90 -87.59 -3.16
CA GLU A 91 -14.32 -88.93 -2.97
C GLU A 91 -12.96 -89.06 -3.68
N GLN A 92 -11.97 -89.68 -3.02
CA GLN A 92 -10.64 -90.04 -3.58
C GLN A 92 -10.62 -91.50 -4.10
N PRO A 93 -9.91 -91.82 -5.20
CA PRO A 93 -9.80 -93.19 -5.72
C PRO A 93 -8.58 -93.98 -5.18
N ALA A 94 -8.74 -95.30 -5.03
CA ALA A 94 -7.77 -96.28 -4.51
C ALA A 94 -6.93 -96.99 -5.61
N PRO A 95 -5.75 -97.59 -5.29
CA PRO A 95 -4.91 -98.35 -6.24
C PRO A 95 -5.18 -99.88 -6.26
N ARG A 96 -4.87 -100.54 -7.41
CA ARG A 96 -5.08 -101.97 -7.71
C ARG A 96 -3.87 -102.87 -7.36
N PRO A 97 -4.06 -104.18 -7.03
CA PRO A 97 -2.98 -105.17 -6.88
C PRO A 97 -2.85 -106.19 -8.03
N VAL A 98 -1.66 -106.79 -8.13
CA VAL A 98 -1.25 -107.89 -9.03
C VAL A 98 -1.21 -109.20 -8.23
N THR A 99 -1.64 -110.34 -8.81
CA THR A 99 -1.03 -111.69 -8.73
C THR A 99 -2.03 -112.81 -9.07
N SER A 100 -1.66 -113.71 -10.00
CA SER A 100 -2.14 -115.10 -9.98
C SER A 100 -1.12 -116.03 -10.64
N ALA A 101 -0.19 -116.53 -9.81
CA ALA A 101 0.67 -117.67 -10.10
C ALA A 101 0.17 -118.84 -9.25
N ARG A 102 -0.67 -119.74 -9.81
CA ARG A 102 -1.13 -120.96 -9.12
C ARG A 102 -1.84 -122.03 -9.98
N SER A 103 -1.57 -122.14 -11.28
CA SER A 103 -2.24 -123.14 -12.18
C SER A 103 -1.36 -124.25 -12.75
N SER A 104 -0.04 -124.34 -12.45
CA SER A 104 0.87 -125.22 -13.22
C SER A 104 1.10 -126.64 -12.68
N LEU A 105 0.31 -127.14 -11.71
CA LEU A 105 0.54 -128.47 -11.10
C LEU A 105 -0.56 -129.50 -11.43
N ALA A 106 -1.76 -129.06 -11.81
CA ALA A 106 -2.83 -129.96 -12.26
C ALA A 106 -2.60 -130.45 -13.70
N GLU A 107 -1.87 -129.67 -14.51
CA GLU A 107 -1.55 -129.94 -15.92
C GLU A 107 -0.47 -131.03 -16.09
N LEU A 108 0.43 -131.19 -15.10
CA LEU A 108 1.51 -132.18 -15.14
C LEU A 108 1.04 -133.61 -14.82
N LEU A 109 -0.10 -133.79 -14.14
CA LEU A 109 -0.64 -135.12 -13.83
C LEU A 109 -1.47 -135.71 -14.98
N THR A 110 -2.15 -134.87 -15.76
CA THR A 110 -2.87 -135.29 -16.98
C THR A 110 -1.90 -135.74 -18.08
N GLN A 111 -0.69 -135.17 -18.11
CA GLN A 111 0.35 -135.50 -19.08
C GLN A 111 0.96 -136.90 -18.86
N TRP A 112 0.94 -137.43 -17.63
CA TRP A 112 1.52 -138.75 -17.32
C TRP A 112 0.57 -139.92 -17.65
N GLU A 113 -0.74 -139.70 -17.53
CA GLU A 113 -1.76 -140.72 -17.83
C GLU A 113 -1.89 -140.98 -19.34
N MET A 114 -1.72 -139.94 -20.17
CA MET A 114 -1.64 -140.07 -21.63
C MET A 114 -0.43 -140.88 -22.11
N VAL A 115 0.72 -140.80 -21.41
CA VAL A 115 1.96 -141.49 -21.82
C VAL A 115 1.87 -143.00 -21.57
N THR A 116 1.14 -143.45 -20.55
CA THR A 116 1.04 -144.88 -20.20
C THR A 116 -0.01 -145.63 -21.02
N THR A 117 -1.08 -144.97 -21.43
CA THR A 117 -2.07 -145.53 -22.38
C THR A 117 -1.50 -145.63 -23.80
N ALA A 118 -0.81 -144.58 -24.26
CA ALA A 118 -0.17 -144.56 -25.57
C ALA A 118 0.86 -145.70 -25.76
N HIS A 119 1.59 -146.08 -24.70
CA HIS A 119 2.61 -147.13 -24.79
C HIS A 119 2.03 -148.55 -24.93
N ARG A 120 0.80 -148.76 -24.44
CA ARG A 120 0.11 -150.06 -24.55
C ARG A 120 -0.46 -150.27 -25.95
N ASP A 121 -1.01 -149.21 -26.55
CA ASP A 121 -1.48 -149.23 -27.94
C ASP A 121 -0.32 -149.39 -28.92
N GLN A 122 0.84 -148.80 -28.62
CA GLN A 122 2.06 -148.95 -29.42
C GLN A 122 2.58 -150.40 -29.43
N LEU A 123 2.49 -151.14 -28.32
CA LEU A 123 2.86 -152.56 -28.26
C LEU A 123 1.87 -153.48 -28.97
N ALA A 124 0.56 -153.18 -28.90
CA ALA A 124 -0.45 -153.92 -29.66
C ALA A 124 -0.30 -153.72 -31.17
N ALA A 125 0.01 -152.49 -31.61
CA ALA A 125 0.29 -152.17 -33.00
C ALA A 125 1.54 -152.91 -33.51
N MET A 126 2.62 -152.97 -32.74
CA MET A 126 3.85 -153.70 -33.14
C MET A 126 3.63 -155.20 -33.39
N ILE A 127 2.78 -155.87 -32.59
CA ILE A 127 2.47 -157.30 -32.79
C ILE A 127 1.62 -157.51 -34.05
N ALA A 128 0.69 -156.58 -34.35
CA ALA A 128 -0.09 -156.61 -35.59
C ALA A 128 0.81 -156.38 -36.83
N THR A 129 1.73 -155.42 -36.78
CA THR A 129 2.69 -155.15 -37.85
C THR A 129 3.65 -156.34 -38.08
N ALA A 130 4.06 -157.06 -37.02
CA ALA A 130 4.90 -158.25 -37.16
C ALA A 130 4.19 -159.42 -37.86
N ALA A 131 2.87 -159.56 -37.70
CA ALA A 131 2.07 -160.56 -38.42
C ALA A 131 1.88 -160.19 -39.91
N GLU A 132 1.76 -158.90 -40.22
CA GLU A 132 1.62 -158.38 -41.59
C GLU A 132 2.94 -158.48 -42.39
N ILE A 133 4.09 -158.24 -41.74
CA ILE A 133 5.42 -158.38 -42.34
C ILE A 133 5.74 -159.85 -42.70
N VAL A 134 5.27 -160.84 -41.91
CA VAL A 134 5.45 -162.27 -42.24
C VAL A 134 4.54 -162.73 -43.38
N ALA A 135 3.37 -162.10 -43.56
CA ALA A 135 2.46 -162.40 -44.67
C ALA A 135 2.93 -161.77 -46.01
N ASN A 136 3.60 -160.61 -45.97
CA ASN A 136 4.05 -159.89 -47.17
C ASN A 136 5.49 -160.22 -47.63
N ALA A 137 6.24 -161.02 -46.86
CA ALA A 137 7.63 -161.40 -47.17
C ALA A 137 7.81 -162.41 -48.32
N GLY A 138 6.71 -162.88 -48.95
CA GLY A 138 6.73 -163.83 -50.08
C GLY A 138 6.31 -163.25 -51.43
N ASP A 139 5.89 -161.97 -51.49
CA ASP A 139 5.36 -161.34 -52.70
C ASP A 139 6.30 -160.24 -53.21
N PRO A 140 7.00 -160.44 -54.34
CA PRO A 140 7.93 -159.44 -54.90
C PRO A 140 7.22 -158.14 -55.31
N ASP A 141 5.91 -158.14 -55.55
CA ASP A 141 5.17 -156.92 -55.90
C ASP A 141 4.84 -156.06 -54.67
N ALA A 142 4.71 -156.67 -53.48
CA ALA A 142 4.50 -155.95 -52.21
C ALA A 142 5.76 -155.20 -51.74
N ALA A 143 6.94 -155.81 -51.88
CA ALA A 143 8.21 -155.15 -51.58
C ALA A 143 8.47 -153.94 -52.49
N VAL A 144 8.08 -154.01 -53.76
CA VAL A 144 8.17 -152.88 -54.69
C VAL A 144 7.15 -151.79 -54.33
N ALA A 145 5.96 -152.15 -53.85
CA ALA A 145 4.96 -151.20 -53.36
C ALA A 145 5.43 -150.48 -52.08
N GLU A 146 6.05 -151.18 -51.13
CA GLU A 146 6.62 -150.59 -49.92
C GLU A 146 7.82 -149.68 -50.23
N VAL A 147 8.74 -150.10 -51.09
CA VAL A 147 9.86 -149.23 -51.50
C VAL A 147 9.35 -147.99 -52.23
N LYS A 148 8.30 -148.12 -53.06
CA LYS A 148 7.64 -146.95 -53.67
C LYS A 148 6.93 -146.08 -52.63
N ALA A 149 6.29 -146.66 -51.61
CA ALA A 149 5.63 -145.91 -50.55
C ALA A 149 6.64 -145.19 -49.64
N ALA A 150 7.72 -145.86 -49.23
CA ALA A 150 8.82 -145.30 -48.46
C ALA A 150 9.55 -144.22 -49.25
N ARG A 151 9.75 -144.41 -50.55
CA ARG A 151 10.31 -143.37 -51.42
C ARG A 151 9.40 -142.15 -51.53
N ARG A 152 8.08 -142.35 -51.69
CA ARG A 152 7.12 -141.23 -51.67
C ARG A 152 7.06 -140.53 -50.31
N ASP A 153 7.17 -141.24 -49.20
CA ASP A 153 7.19 -140.65 -47.86
C ASP A 153 8.48 -139.88 -47.60
N LEU A 154 9.63 -140.41 -48.03
CA LEU A 154 10.91 -139.70 -47.96
C LEU A 154 10.94 -138.48 -48.90
N GLU A 155 10.37 -138.58 -50.10
CA GLU A 155 10.18 -137.44 -51.00
C GLU A 155 9.24 -136.40 -50.36
N ALA A 156 8.12 -136.80 -49.79
CA ALA A 156 7.18 -135.91 -49.09
C ALA A 156 7.82 -135.23 -47.87
N ARG A 157 8.64 -135.93 -47.08
CA ARG A 157 9.38 -135.35 -45.94
C ARG A 157 10.49 -134.43 -46.41
N ALA A 158 11.19 -134.76 -47.49
CA ALA A 158 12.19 -133.89 -48.07
C ALA A 158 11.56 -132.61 -48.62
N ASP A 159 10.40 -132.71 -49.27
CA ASP A 159 9.64 -131.57 -49.77
C ASP A 159 9.05 -130.74 -48.62
N ALA A 160 8.54 -131.36 -47.56
CA ALA A 160 8.10 -130.65 -46.35
C ALA A 160 9.26 -129.94 -45.63
N ALA A 161 10.43 -130.57 -45.54
CA ALA A 161 11.62 -129.97 -44.94
C ALA A 161 12.16 -128.81 -45.80
N ARG A 162 12.09 -128.92 -47.13
CA ARG A 162 12.41 -127.80 -48.03
C ARG A 162 11.40 -126.67 -47.90
N ALA A 163 10.10 -126.97 -47.89
CA ALA A 163 9.07 -125.96 -47.68
C ALA A 163 9.22 -125.24 -46.32
N ALA A 164 9.53 -125.97 -45.25
CA ALA A 164 9.79 -125.37 -43.93
C ALA A 164 11.10 -124.55 -43.90
N ALA A 165 12.13 -124.97 -44.64
CA ALA A 165 13.36 -124.20 -44.78
C ALA A 165 13.14 -122.92 -45.59
N GLU A 166 12.36 -123.00 -46.67
CA GLU A 166 11.94 -121.84 -47.48
C GLU A 166 11.08 -120.88 -46.65
N GLU A 167 10.11 -121.38 -45.87
CA GLU A 167 9.28 -120.58 -44.96
C GLU A 167 10.15 -119.88 -43.89
N ALA A 168 11.05 -120.62 -43.23
CA ALA A 168 11.98 -120.06 -42.25
C ALA A 168 12.93 -119.02 -42.87
N GLU A 169 13.36 -119.21 -44.12
CA GLU A 169 14.16 -118.22 -44.84
C GLU A 169 13.32 -116.98 -45.17
N THR A 170 12.05 -117.15 -45.59
CA THR A 170 11.15 -116.01 -45.83
C THR A 170 10.86 -115.22 -44.55
N ASP A 171 10.64 -115.90 -43.43
CA ASP A 171 10.44 -115.27 -42.12
C ASP A 171 11.71 -114.57 -41.62
N ALA A 172 12.88 -115.20 -41.78
CA ALA A 172 14.15 -114.58 -41.44
C ALA A 172 14.41 -113.32 -42.30
N LEU A 173 14.05 -113.35 -43.59
CA LEU A 173 14.12 -112.17 -44.46
C LEU A 173 13.09 -111.10 -44.06
N ALA A 174 11.88 -111.49 -43.66
CA ALA A 174 10.86 -110.56 -43.16
C ALA A 174 11.32 -109.88 -41.86
N ALA A 175 11.79 -110.65 -40.88
CA ALA A 175 12.33 -110.15 -39.62
C ALA A 175 13.55 -109.24 -39.83
N ARG A 176 14.44 -109.57 -40.79
CA ARG A 176 15.55 -108.69 -41.18
C ARG A 176 15.07 -107.37 -41.79
N ARG A 177 14.03 -107.40 -42.62
CA ARG A 177 13.42 -106.18 -43.19
C ARG A 177 12.74 -105.34 -42.12
N GLU A 178 12.03 -105.95 -41.17
CA GLU A 178 11.41 -105.24 -40.06
C GLU A 178 12.46 -104.62 -39.13
N LEU A 179 13.52 -105.35 -38.81
CA LEU A 179 14.64 -104.80 -38.05
C LEU A 179 15.30 -103.64 -38.80
N ALA A 180 15.52 -103.78 -40.11
CA ALA A 180 16.07 -102.69 -40.92
C ALA A 180 15.17 -101.45 -40.91
N ARG A 181 13.84 -101.61 -41.04
CA ARG A 181 12.88 -100.52 -40.93
C ARG A 181 12.87 -99.90 -39.53
N ALA A 182 12.92 -100.71 -38.48
CA ALA A 182 12.95 -100.21 -37.10
C ALA A 182 14.24 -99.43 -36.80
N LEU A 183 15.38 -99.83 -37.40
CA LEU A 183 16.63 -99.08 -37.32
C LEU A 183 16.54 -97.77 -38.11
N GLU A 184 15.98 -97.78 -39.32
CA GLU A 184 15.75 -96.56 -40.12
C GLU A 184 14.80 -95.58 -39.39
N ASP A 185 13.68 -96.06 -38.86
CA ASP A 185 12.74 -95.27 -38.06
C ASP A 185 13.41 -94.70 -36.80
N LYS A 186 14.28 -95.48 -36.16
CA LYS A 186 15.06 -95.01 -35.02
C LYS A 186 16.04 -93.92 -35.43
N GLU A 187 16.79 -94.10 -36.52
CA GLU A 187 17.73 -93.10 -37.04
C GLU A 187 16.99 -91.80 -37.42
N LEU A 188 15.82 -91.91 -38.06
CA LEU A 188 14.95 -90.76 -38.37
C LEU A 188 14.44 -90.07 -37.10
N ALA A 189 14.03 -90.83 -36.08
CA ALA A 189 13.57 -90.27 -34.81
C ALA A 189 14.71 -89.60 -34.01
N GLU A 190 15.90 -90.20 -34.01
CA GLU A 190 17.09 -89.61 -33.39
C GLU A 190 17.50 -88.34 -34.13
N GLY A 191 17.51 -88.34 -35.47
CA GLY A 191 17.74 -87.16 -36.29
C GLY A 191 16.75 -86.04 -35.97
N ALA A 192 15.45 -86.33 -35.97
CA ALA A 192 14.41 -85.37 -35.62
C ALA A 192 14.54 -84.84 -34.17
N ALA A 193 14.99 -85.68 -33.23
CA ALA A 193 15.25 -85.26 -31.86
C ALA A 193 16.47 -84.33 -31.77
N PHE A 194 17.55 -84.60 -32.50
CA PHE A 194 18.70 -83.71 -32.58
C PHE A 194 18.34 -82.37 -33.20
N ASP A 195 17.58 -82.36 -34.30
CA ASP A 195 17.11 -81.14 -34.94
C ASP A 195 16.20 -80.32 -33.99
N ALA A 196 15.29 -80.98 -33.28
CA ALA A 196 14.44 -80.31 -32.29
C ALA A 196 15.23 -79.73 -31.11
N ILE A 197 16.29 -80.39 -30.66
CA ILE A 197 17.20 -79.87 -29.63
C ILE A 197 17.98 -78.68 -30.17
N ALA A 198 18.53 -78.77 -31.38
CA ALA A 198 19.26 -77.68 -32.03
C ALA A 198 18.36 -76.44 -32.22
N ASP A 199 17.13 -76.62 -32.70
CA ASP A 199 16.13 -75.56 -32.84
C ASP A 199 15.77 -74.91 -31.50
N ARG A 200 15.58 -75.73 -30.46
CA ARG A 200 15.31 -75.22 -29.11
C ARG A 200 16.48 -74.40 -28.59
N ASP A 201 17.70 -74.90 -28.73
CA ASP A 201 18.90 -74.25 -28.22
C ASP A 201 19.19 -72.95 -28.98
N ALA A 202 18.93 -72.92 -30.30
CA ALA A 202 18.96 -71.69 -31.10
C ALA A 202 17.93 -70.67 -30.59
N ARG A 203 16.68 -71.08 -30.36
CA ARG A 203 15.64 -70.17 -29.81
C ARG A 203 15.98 -69.65 -28.42
N VAL A 204 16.61 -70.48 -27.58
CA VAL A 204 17.07 -70.06 -26.24
C VAL A 204 18.22 -69.06 -26.35
N ALA A 205 19.16 -69.26 -27.28
CA ALA A 205 20.25 -68.33 -27.55
C ALA A 205 19.72 -66.97 -28.06
N ASP A 206 18.76 -66.98 -28.99
CA ASP A 206 18.10 -65.79 -29.51
C ASP A 206 17.36 -65.05 -28.39
N ALA A 207 16.53 -65.75 -27.59
CA ALA A 207 15.81 -65.14 -26.47
C ALA A 207 16.74 -64.57 -25.39
N THR A 208 17.90 -65.21 -25.17
CA THR A 208 18.93 -64.71 -24.23
C THR A 208 19.57 -63.43 -24.77
N THR A 209 19.83 -63.37 -26.08
CA THR A 209 20.34 -62.18 -26.77
C THR A 209 19.34 -61.04 -26.66
N GLU A 210 18.07 -61.26 -27.04
CA GLU A 210 17.00 -60.26 -26.94
C GLU A 210 16.82 -59.74 -25.50
N THR A 211 16.86 -60.64 -24.51
CA THR A 211 16.74 -60.24 -23.09
C THR A 211 17.94 -59.40 -22.63
N THR A 212 19.14 -59.73 -23.11
CA THR A 212 20.36 -58.97 -22.77
C THR A 212 20.33 -57.59 -23.41
N GLU A 213 19.94 -57.50 -24.68
CA GLU A 213 19.77 -56.24 -25.39
C GLU A 213 18.68 -55.37 -24.74
N ALA A 214 17.54 -55.95 -24.39
CA ALA A 214 16.46 -55.25 -23.69
C ALA A 214 16.91 -54.74 -22.31
N ARG A 215 17.69 -55.53 -21.55
CA ARG A 215 18.24 -55.10 -20.26
C ARG A 215 19.22 -53.94 -20.44
N THR A 216 20.14 -54.03 -21.39
CA THR A 216 21.10 -52.95 -21.68
C THR A 216 20.37 -51.68 -22.13
N ALA A 217 19.34 -51.78 -22.97
CA ALA A 217 18.53 -50.63 -23.37
C ALA A 217 17.79 -50.01 -22.17
N ALA A 218 17.24 -50.83 -21.26
CA ALA A 218 16.58 -50.34 -20.04
C ALA A 218 17.54 -49.66 -19.07
N GLU A 219 18.76 -50.19 -18.91
CA GLU A 219 19.83 -49.56 -18.12
C GLU A 219 20.26 -48.22 -18.72
N GLN A 220 20.42 -48.14 -20.05
CA GLN A 220 20.74 -46.89 -20.76
C GLN A 220 19.63 -45.85 -20.60
N ALA A 221 18.36 -46.24 -20.77
CA ALA A 221 17.22 -45.35 -20.60
C ALA A 221 17.11 -44.84 -19.14
N THR A 222 17.38 -45.70 -18.15
CA THR A 222 17.40 -45.29 -16.74
C THR A 222 18.51 -44.29 -16.47
N ALA A 223 19.72 -44.53 -16.98
CA ALA A 223 20.84 -43.61 -16.85
C ALA A 223 20.59 -42.26 -17.57
N GLU A 224 19.91 -42.27 -18.72
CA GLU A 224 19.50 -41.04 -19.41
C GLU A 224 18.46 -40.25 -18.61
N LEU A 225 17.44 -40.93 -18.06
CA LEU A 225 16.44 -40.31 -17.19
C LEU A 225 17.06 -39.69 -15.94
N GLU A 226 18.05 -40.34 -15.33
CA GLU A 226 18.80 -39.78 -14.20
C GLU A 226 19.57 -38.52 -14.61
N ARG A 227 20.28 -38.54 -15.76
CA ARG A 227 20.96 -37.34 -16.27
C ARG A 227 20.00 -36.19 -16.53
N VAL A 228 18.85 -36.46 -17.16
CA VAL A 228 17.82 -35.44 -17.42
C VAL A 228 17.25 -34.88 -16.12
N ARG A 229 17.02 -35.73 -15.11
CA ARG A 229 16.57 -35.29 -13.78
C ARG A 229 17.60 -34.42 -13.08
N ASP A 230 18.87 -34.80 -13.11
CA ASP A 230 19.97 -34.03 -12.50
C ASP A 230 20.20 -32.70 -13.22
N GLU A 231 20.08 -32.67 -14.55
CA GLU A 231 20.12 -31.44 -15.32
C GLU A 231 18.93 -30.53 -15.02
N ALA A 232 17.72 -31.06 -15.01
CA ALA A 232 16.52 -30.31 -14.64
C ALA A 232 16.61 -29.76 -13.20
N ALA A 233 17.11 -30.55 -12.24
CA ALA A 233 17.31 -30.12 -10.87
C ALA A 233 18.34 -28.96 -10.79
N ARG A 234 19.44 -29.04 -11.55
CA ARG A 234 20.43 -27.96 -11.64
C ARG A 234 19.87 -26.69 -12.26
N GLN A 235 19.06 -26.82 -13.33
CA GLN A 235 18.40 -25.69 -13.98
C GLN A 235 17.39 -25.02 -13.04
N VAL A 236 16.56 -25.80 -12.33
CA VAL A 236 15.61 -25.27 -11.34
C VAL A 236 16.35 -24.56 -10.20
N ALA A 237 17.41 -25.16 -9.66
CA ALA A 237 18.20 -24.54 -8.60
C ALA A 237 18.89 -23.24 -9.07
N ALA A 238 19.37 -23.18 -10.31
CA ALA A 238 19.95 -21.97 -10.90
C ALA A 238 18.89 -20.87 -11.08
N ALA A 239 17.71 -21.22 -11.62
CA ALA A 239 16.60 -20.29 -11.79
C ALA A 239 16.10 -19.74 -10.44
N GLN A 240 16.03 -20.58 -9.40
CA GLN A 240 15.66 -20.16 -8.05
C GLN A 240 16.69 -19.18 -7.46
N ARG A 241 18.00 -19.45 -7.59
CA ARG A 241 19.04 -18.52 -7.14
C ARG A 241 18.94 -17.17 -7.86
N GLN A 242 18.79 -17.20 -9.18
CA GLN A 242 18.63 -15.98 -9.99
C GLN A 242 17.38 -15.19 -9.57
N ALA A 243 16.26 -15.86 -9.30
CA ALA A 243 15.04 -15.22 -8.84
C ALA A 243 15.21 -14.56 -7.46
N THR A 244 15.88 -15.23 -6.52
CA THR A 244 16.20 -14.67 -5.20
C THR A 244 17.13 -13.46 -5.31
N GLU A 245 18.20 -13.55 -6.10
CA GLU A 245 19.12 -12.43 -6.35
C GLU A 245 18.41 -11.22 -6.98
N GLN A 246 17.51 -11.46 -7.93
CA GLN A 246 16.69 -10.40 -8.53
C GLN A 246 15.72 -9.78 -7.53
N ALA A 247 15.10 -10.58 -6.65
CA ALA A 247 14.23 -10.09 -5.60
C ALA A 247 14.98 -9.23 -4.57
N GLU A 248 16.15 -9.68 -4.11
CA GLU A 248 17.00 -8.93 -3.18
C GLU A 248 17.51 -7.62 -3.80
N ALA A 249 17.92 -7.65 -5.07
CA ALA A 249 18.31 -6.45 -5.81
C ALA A 249 17.15 -5.45 -5.96
N ALA A 250 15.94 -5.95 -6.27
CA ALA A 250 14.75 -5.12 -6.39
C ALA A 250 14.33 -4.51 -5.04
N GLU A 251 14.41 -5.28 -3.95
CA GLU A 251 14.16 -4.77 -2.60
C GLU A 251 15.17 -3.69 -2.20
N LYS A 252 16.47 -3.92 -2.45
CA LYS A 252 17.52 -2.93 -2.17
C LYS A 252 17.27 -1.64 -2.95
N ALA A 253 16.99 -1.74 -4.26
CA ALA A 253 16.66 -0.59 -5.10
C ALA A 253 15.38 0.13 -4.65
N ALA A 254 14.38 -0.60 -4.14
CA ALA A 254 13.18 0.00 -3.57
C ALA A 254 13.49 0.77 -2.27
N ARG A 255 14.30 0.21 -1.37
CA ARG A 255 14.73 0.89 -0.13
C ARG A 255 15.53 2.15 -0.42
N GLU A 256 16.45 2.09 -1.38
CA GLU A 256 17.24 3.26 -1.82
C GLU A 256 16.35 4.37 -2.40
N ARG A 257 15.37 4.03 -3.24
CA ARG A 257 14.39 5.00 -3.76
C ARG A 257 13.54 5.63 -2.67
N ILE A 258 13.09 4.85 -1.67
CA ILE A 258 12.34 5.38 -0.53
C ILE A 258 13.22 6.31 0.32
N ALA A 259 14.49 5.94 0.55
CA ALA A 259 15.41 6.78 1.31
C ALA A 259 15.76 8.10 0.59
N GLU A 260 15.91 8.07 -0.74
CA GLU A 260 16.07 9.28 -1.56
C GLU A 260 14.82 10.15 -1.51
N ALA A 261 13.64 9.58 -1.73
CA ALA A 261 12.38 10.32 -1.70
C ALA A 261 12.13 10.99 -0.34
N LYS A 262 12.50 10.32 0.76
CA LYS A 262 12.46 10.92 2.10
C LYS A 262 13.42 12.10 2.24
N ARG A 263 14.67 11.97 1.81
CA ARG A 263 15.64 13.07 1.85
C ARG A 263 15.18 14.29 1.04
N VAL A 264 14.59 14.06 -0.13
CA VAL A 264 14.00 15.14 -0.94
C VAL A 264 12.83 15.80 -0.22
N ALA A 265 11.91 15.02 0.33
CA ALA A 265 10.77 15.55 1.08
C ALA A 265 11.18 16.33 2.33
N ASP A 266 12.16 15.82 3.09
CA ASP A 266 12.70 16.50 4.28
C ASP A 266 13.34 17.85 3.90
N ALA A 267 14.11 17.88 2.80
CA ALA A 267 14.71 19.12 2.29
C ALA A 267 13.65 20.14 1.79
N GLU A 268 12.57 19.68 1.15
CA GLU A 268 11.45 20.54 0.76
C GLU A 268 10.73 21.13 1.98
N VAL A 269 10.52 20.34 3.04
CA VAL A 269 9.93 20.82 4.30
C VAL A 269 10.83 21.86 4.96
N GLU A 270 12.13 21.60 5.09
CA GLU A 270 13.09 22.57 5.64
C GLU A 270 13.10 23.88 4.84
N GLN A 271 13.03 23.80 3.50
CA GLN A 271 12.96 24.98 2.65
C GLN A 271 11.66 25.76 2.86
N VAL A 272 10.51 25.09 2.91
CA VAL A 272 9.21 25.74 3.16
C VAL A 272 9.16 26.38 4.54
N GLU A 273 9.72 25.72 5.57
CA GLU A 273 9.82 26.28 6.92
C GLU A 273 10.72 27.53 6.95
N HIS A 274 11.86 27.49 6.25
CA HIS A 274 12.75 28.63 6.11
C HIS A 274 12.05 29.82 5.41
N ASP A 275 11.42 29.57 4.27
CA ASP A 275 10.69 30.59 3.51
C ASP A 275 9.53 31.18 4.32
N ALA A 276 8.79 30.35 5.07
CA ALA A 276 7.74 30.79 5.95
C ALA A 276 8.28 31.68 7.10
N ALA A 277 9.41 31.31 7.70
CA ALA A 277 10.06 32.11 8.74
C ALA A 277 10.51 33.49 8.20
N LEU A 278 11.05 33.54 6.97
CA LEU A 278 11.40 34.79 6.30
C LEU A 278 10.16 35.65 6.04
N GLN A 279 9.07 35.06 5.54
CA GLN A 279 7.81 35.78 5.30
C GLN A 279 7.21 36.34 6.59
N ILE A 280 7.21 35.58 7.69
CA ILE A 280 6.73 36.04 9.00
C ILE A 280 7.59 37.20 9.50
N THR A 281 8.91 37.11 9.37
CA THR A 281 9.82 38.19 9.77
C THR A 281 9.54 39.46 8.97
N ALA A 282 9.46 39.36 7.63
CA ALA A 282 9.15 40.49 6.77
C ALA A 282 7.76 41.11 7.06
N ALA A 283 6.76 40.27 7.36
CA ALA A 283 5.42 40.75 7.74
C ALA A 283 5.42 41.48 9.09
N ASN A 284 6.20 41.00 10.06
CA ASN A 284 6.36 41.67 11.36
C ASN A 284 7.09 43.00 11.21
N ASP A 285 8.17 43.04 10.44
CA ASP A 285 8.90 44.29 10.16
C ASP A 285 8.00 45.33 9.47
N ALA A 286 7.18 44.89 8.50
CA ALA A 286 6.21 45.76 7.83
C ALA A 286 5.13 46.27 8.80
N ARG A 287 4.64 45.41 9.70
CA ARG A 287 3.67 45.80 10.73
C ARG A 287 4.27 46.83 11.70
N ASP A 288 5.48 46.59 12.18
CA ASP A 288 6.13 47.47 13.16
C ASP A 288 6.50 48.83 12.53
N ALA A 289 6.89 48.83 11.24
CA ALA A 289 7.05 50.06 10.46
C ALA A 289 5.72 50.82 10.31
N ALA A 290 4.61 50.13 10.06
CA ALA A 290 3.29 50.73 9.96
C ALA A 290 2.83 51.34 11.31
N ILE A 291 3.05 50.65 12.43
CA ILE A 291 2.77 51.15 13.79
C ILE A 291 3.60 52.41 14.07
N THR A 292 4.89 52.38 13.73
CA THR A 292 5.79 53.54 13.90
C THR A 292 5.33 54.73 13.07
N ALA A 293 4.93 54.49 11.81
CA ALA A 293 4.39 55.53 10.93
C ALA A 293 3.07 56.11 11.47
N GLN A 294 2.19 55.27 12.00
CA GLN A 294 0.95 55.69 12.64
C GLN A 294 1.23 56.60 13.85
N HIS A 295 2.12 56.19 14.76
CA HIS A 295 2.47 57.00 15.92
C HIS A 295 3.10 58.34 15.55
N ARG A 296 3.93 58.40 14.49
CA ARG A 296 4.44 59.67 13.97
C ARG A 296 3.31 60.55 13.45
N ALA A 297 2.39 60.00 12.66
CA ALA A 297 1.26 60.75 12.14
C ALA A 297 0.34 61.26 13.27
N GLU A 298 0.11 60.47 14.32
CA GLU A 298 -0.63 60.87 15.51
C GLU A 298 0.09 62.00 16.28
N ALA A 299 1.41 61.90 16.45
CA ALA A 299 2.22 62.94 17.08
C ALA A 299 2.24 64.25 16.27
N ASP A 300 2.41 64.16 14.96
CA ASP A 300 2.38 65.33 14.05
C ASP A 300 1.00 66.01 14.09
N ARG A 301 -0.08 65.21 14.13
CA ARG A 301 -1.45 65.73 14.26
C ARG A 301 -1.65 66.42 15.61
N ALA A 302 -1.22 65.81 16.71
CA ALA A 302 -1.30 66.42 18.04
C ALA A 302 -0.49 67.72 18.12
N ALA A 303 0.70 67.77 17.52
CA ALA A 303 1.51 68.98 17.43
C ALA A 303 0.82 70.08 16.60
N ALA A 304 0.19 69.71 15.48
CA ALA A 304 -0.58 70.65 14.65
C ALA A 304 -1.82 71.19 15.38
N ASP A 305 -2.55 70.34 16.10
CA ASP A 305 -3.72 70.72 16.89
C ASP A 305 -3.32 71.66 18.04
N GLN A 306 -2.20 71.38 18.72
CA GLN A 306 -1.64 72.26 19.75
C GLN A 306 -1.22 73.62 19.18
N ALA A 307 -0.47 73.62 18.07
CA ALA A 307 -0.06 74.87 17.41
C ALA A 307 -1.28 75.70 16.96
N ALA A 308 -2.35 75.05 16.49
CA ALA A 308 -3.60 75.73 16.15
C ALA A 308 -4.32 76.31 17.38
N ALA A 309 -4.30 75.61 18.52
CA ALA A 309 -4.85 76.10 19.78
C ALA A 309 -4.06 77.31 20.30
N ASP A 310 -2.74 77.24 20.29
CA ASP A 310 -1.85 78.33 20.70
C ASP A 310 -2.03 79.56 19.81
N ALA A 311 -2.13 79.38 18.49
CA ALA A 311 -2.38 80.46 17.55
C ALA A 311 -3.75 81.14 17.77
N ARG A 312 -4.79 80.37 18.14
CA ARG A 312 -6.10 80.93 18.50
C ARG A 312 -6.04 81.71 19.81
N ALA A 313 -5.39 81.15 20.84
CA ALA A 313 -5.21 81.83 22.12
C ALA A 313 -4.44 83.14 21.96
N GLU A 314 -3.39 83.15 21.14
CA GLU A 314 -2.64 84.37 20.82
C GLU A 314 -3.48 85.39 20.06
N ALA A 315 -4.26 84.95 19.06
CA ALA A 315 -5.17 85.85 18.34
C ALA A 315 -6.22 86.48 19.28
N ASP A 316 -6.74 85.73 20.25
CA ASP A 316 -7.70 86.24 21.23
C ASP A 316 -7.05 87.21 22.24
N ARG A 317 -5.81 86.93 22.68
CA ARG A 317 -5.00 87.88 23.46
C ARG A 317 -4.81 89.20 22.71
N LEU A 318 -4.32 89.14 21.46
CA LEU A 318 -4.09 90.32 20.62
C LEU A 318 -5.39 91.11 20.35
N ARG A 319 -6.54 90.44 20.20
CA ARG A 319 -7.85 91.12 20.06
C ARG A 319 -8.24 91.87 21.34
N THR A 320 -7.95 91.29 22.50
CA THR A 320 -8.23 91.88 23.81
C THR A 320 -7.33 93.11 24.00
N GLU A 321 -6.01 92.95 23.80
CA GLU A 321 -5.04 94.06 23.85
C GLU A 321 -5.42 95.20 22.88
N LEU A 322 -5.83 94.87 21.65
CA LEU A 322 -6.28 95.88 20.69
C LEU A 322 -7.55 96.61 21.16
N THR A 323 -8.46 95.92 21.84
CA THR A 323 -9.68 96.52 22.41
C THR A 323 -9.32 97.46 23.55
N ASP A 324 -8.44 97.03 24.46
CA ASP A 324 -7.94 97.82 25.58
C ASP A 324 -7.19 99.07 25.09
N VAL A 325 -6.31 98.92 24.09
CA VAL A 325 -5.60 100.06 23.47
C VAL A 325 -6.58 101.05 22.84
N ARG A 326 -7.64 100.55 22.18
CA ARG A 326 -8.68 101.42 21.60
C ARG A 326 -9.49 102.14 22.67
N GLU A 327 -9.79 101.47 23.78
CA GLU A 327 -10.50 102.08 24.91
C GLU A 327 -9.63 103.11 25.62
N GLN A 328 -8.36 102.80 25.88
CA GLN A 328 -7.39 103.74 26.43
C GLN A 328 -7.25 104.97 25.52
N ALA A 329 -7.07 104.78 24.21
CA ALA A 329 -6.98 105.89 23.27
C ALA A 329 -8.25 106.76 23.23
N ARG A 330 -9.44 106.18 23.40
CA ARG A 330 -10.70 106.94 23.52
C ARG A 330 -10.74 107.76 24.81
N THR A 331 -10.31 107.16 25.93
CA THR A 331 -10.22 107.83 27.23
C THR A 331 -9.22 108.99 27.18
N ASP A 332 -8.02 108.76 26.64
CA ASP A 332 -6.98 109.78 26.47
C ASP A 332 -7.48 110.92 25.56
N LEU A 333 -8.18 110.62 24.46
CA LEU A 333 -8.78 111.64 23.61
C LEU A 333 -9.89 112.44 24.32
N ALA A 334 -10.70 111.79 25.16
CA ALA A 334 -11.72 112.48 25.96
C ALA A 334 -11.07 113.41 26.99
N GLN A 335 -10.04 112.94 27.70
CA GLN A 335 -9.25 113.74 28.64
C GLN A 335 -8.57 114.91 27.96
N LEU A 336 -7.94 114.70 26.80
CA LEU A 336 -7.31 115.78 26.03
C LEU A 336 -8.32 116.83 25.57
N ARG A 337 -9.54 116.41 25.20
CA ARG A 337 -10.64 117.35 24.86
C ARG A 337 -11.08 118.16 26.08
N GLU A 338 -11.26 117.50 27.21
CA GLU A 338 -11.60 118.17 28.48
C GLU A 338 -10.52 119.16 28.91
N GLN A 339 -9.24 118.77 28.83
CA GLN A 339 -8.10 119.65 29.09
C GLN A 339 -8.08 120.84 28.11
N LEU A 340 -8.35 120.61 26.82
CA LEU A 340 -8.42 121.68 25.83
C LEU A 340 -9.56 122.66 26.11
N ASP A 341 -10.73 122.16 26.50
CA ASP A 341 -11.88 123.01 26.83
C ASP A 341 -11.64 123.77 28.14
N ALA A 342 -11.02 123.15 29.15
CA ALA A 342 -10.58 123.81 30.37
C ALA A 342 -9.56 124.94 30.09
N VAL A 343 -8.57 124.69 29.23
CA VAL A 343 -7.59 125.71 28.79
C VAL A 343 -8.29 126.85 28.03
N ARG A 344 -9.29 126.54 27.20
CA ARG A 344 -10.08 127.56 26.49
C ARG A 344 -10.90 128.42 27.44
N ASP A 345 -11.52 127.82 28.44
CA ASP A 345 -12.32 128.56 29.42
C ASP A 345 -11.45 129.39 30.36
N ASP A 346 -10.30 128.86 30.79
CA ASP A 346 -9.30 129.63 31.55
C ASP A 346 -8.77 130.81 30.71
N ALA A 347 -8.43 130.59 29.43
CA ALA A 347 -8.02 131.66 28.52
C ALA A 347 -9.12 132.71 28.31
N ARG A 348 -10.40 132.31 28.25
CA ARG A 348 -11.55 133.23 28.15
C ARG A 348 -11.72 134.05 29.41
N GLU A 349 -11.56 133.43 30.58
CA GLU A 349 -11.67 134.11 31.87
C GLU A 349 -10.49 135.05 32.08
N GLN A 350 -9.26 134.63 31.81
CA GLN A 350 -8.08 135.52 31.79
C GLN A 350 -8.29 136.70 30.84
N ALA A 351 -8.84 136.48 29.65
CA ALA A 351 -9.16 137.57 28.72
C ALA A 351 -10.28 138.49 29.25
N ARG A 352 -11.23 137.97 30.03
CA ARG A 352 -12.28 138.76 30.68
C ARG A 352 -11.71 139.59 31.82
N THR A 353 -10.95 138.97 32.72
CA THR A 353 -10.24 139.63 33.81
C THR A 353 -9.32 140.71 33.27
N GLY A 354 -8.49 140.41 32.28
CA GLY A 354 -7.62 141.38 31.63
C GLY A 354 -8.40 142.55 30.99
N ARG A 355 -9.59 142.31 30.42
CA ARG A 355 -10.45 143.41 29.91
C ARG A 355 -11.01 144.28 31.04
N GLU A 356 -11.45 143.69 32.15
CA GLU A 356 -11.93 144.44 33.32
C GLU A 356 -10.79 145.20 34.00
N GLU A 357 -9.60 144.63 34.12
CA GLU A 357 -8.39 145.31 34.60
C GLU A 357 -8.02 146.50 33.70
N ILE A 358 -8.01 146.33 32.38
CA ILE A 358 -7.78 147.44 31.43
C ILE A 358 -8.86 148.52 31.60
N LYS A 359 -10.12 148.14 31.82
CA LYS A 359 -11.21 149.10 32.04
C LYS A 359 -11.04 149.84 33.37
N ALA A 360 -10.67 149.16 34.44
CA ALA A 360 -10.36 149.73 35.75
C ALA A 360 -9.17 150.69 35.66
N LEU A 361 -8.05 150.28 35.04
CA LEU A 361 -6.88 151.11 34.80
C LEU A 361 -7.22 152.35 33.95
N ARG A 362 -8.11 152.24 32.97
CA ARG A 362 -8.59 153.39 32.19
C ARG A 362 -9.45 154.35 33.03
N ALA A 363 -10.30 153.83 33.92
CA ALA A 363 -11.09 154.64 34.84
C ALA A 363 -10.18 155.35 35.86
N GLU A 364 -9.20 154.63 36.42
CA GLU A 364 -8.19 155.17 37.34
C GLU A 364 -7.34 156.23 36.65
N LEU A 365 -6.87 156.00 35.41
CA LEU A 365 -6.15 157.00 34.63
C LEU A 365 -7.00 158.24 34.35
N THR A 366 -8.30 158.07 34.09
CA THR A 366 -9.24 159.19 33.94
C THR A 366 -9.38 159.97 35.24
N SER A 367 -9.57 159.28 36.37
CA SER A 367 -9.63 159.86 37.71
C SER A 367 -8.36 160.63 38.05
N VAL A 368 -7.18 160.03 37.84
CA VAL A 368 -5.88 160.69 38.08
C VAL A 368 -5.71 161.91 37.18
N ARG A 369 -6.19 161.88 35.93
CA ARG A 369 -6.18 163.06 35.04
C ARG A 369 -7.12 164.16 35.51
N GLU A 370 -8.31 163.82 35.99
CA GLU A 370 -9.24 164.78 36.59
C GLU A 370 -8.69 165.38 37.88
N GLN A 371 -8.08 164.54 38.72
CA GLN A 371 -7.42 164.97 39.94
C GLN A 371 -6.25 165.90 39.64
N ALA A 372 -5.37 165.53 38.70
CA ALA A 372 -4.28 166.38 38.26
C ALA A 372 -4.76 167.70 37.64
N ARG A 373 -5.89 167.72 36.91
CA ARG A 373 -6.52 168.95 36.42
C ARG A 373 -7.05 169.82 37.56
N THR A 374 -7.66 169.19 38.56
CA THR A 374 -8.17 169.86 39.76
C THR A 374 -7.02 170.45 40.56
N ASP A 375 -5.95 169.68 40.80
CA ASP A 375 -4.75 170.13 41.48
C ASP A 375 -4.05 171.27 40.72
N LEU A 376 -3.99 171.21 39.39
CA LEU A 376 -3.48 172.31 38.56
C LEU A 376 -4.35 173.57 38.65
N ALA A 377 -5.68 173.41 38.66
CA ALA A 377 -6.60 174.53 38.83
C ALA A 377 -6.48 175.12 40.24
N GLN A 378 -6.35 174.28 41.26
CA GLN A 378 -6.11 174.66 42.65
C GLN A 378 -4.79 175.43 42.78
N LEU A 379 -3.69 174.88 42.27
CA LEU A 379 -2.36 175.52 42.24
C LEU A 379 -2.40 176.87 41.53
N ARG A 380 -3.11 176.99 40.40
CA ARG A 380 -3.28 178.28 39.71
C ARG A 380 -4.05 179.29 40.55
N THR A 381 -5.08 178.83 41.27
CA THR A 381 -5.89 179.68 42.16
C THR A 381 -5.08 180.13 43.37
N ASP A 382 -4.33 179.21 43.99
CA ASP A 382 -3.44 179.48 45.12
C ASP A 382 -2.30 180.41 44.71
N HIS A 383 -1.70 180.19 43.54
CA HIS A 383 -0.65 181.04 43.01
C HIS A 383 -1.18 182.43 42.63
N ALA A 384 -2.39 182.54 42.06
CA ALA A 384 -3.05 183.82 41.82
C ALA A 384 -3.34 184.56 43.14
N ALA A 385 -3.78 183.84 44.18
CA ALA A 385 -4.00 184.40 45.51
C ALA A 385 -2.68 184.80 46.20
N GLU A 386 -1.58 184.10 45.94
CA GLU A 386 -0.24 184.46 46.41
C GLU A 386 0.29 185.70 45.70
N ILE A 387 0.15 185.80 44.38
CA ILE A 387 0.48 187.01 43.61
C ILE A 387 -0.32 188.21 44.13
N ALA A 388 -1.63 188.05 44.35
CA ALA A 388 -2.48 189.11 44.90
C ALA A 388 -2.05 189.55 46.31
N ARG A 389 -1.63 188.60 47.16
CA ARG A 389 -1.07 188.92 48.49
C ARG A 389 0.28 189.64 48.39
N VAL A 390 1.14 189.24 47.47
CA VAL A 390 2.45 189.86 47.24
C VAL A 390 2.31 191.26 46.64
N SER A 391 1.38 191.45 45.69
CA SER A 391 1.10 192.78 45.12
C SER A 391 0.52 193.71 46.17
N ASP A 392 -0.47 193.26 46.96
CA ASP A 392 -1.04 194.06 48.06
C ASP A 392 0.02 194.41 49.13
N ALA A 393 0.94 193.48 49.42
CA ALA A 393 2.08 193.75 50.31
C ALA A 393 3.09 194.75 49.69
N ALA A 394 3.33 194.68 48.38
CA ALA A 394 4.20 195.61 47.65
C ALA A 394 3.58 197.01 47.57
N ASP A 395 2.28 197.12 47.31
CA ASP A 395 1.52 198.37 47.28
C ASP A 395 1.49 199.03 48.65
N LYS A 396 1.32 198.23 49.73
CA LYS A 396 1.44 198.71 51.11
C LYS A 396 2.83 199.24 51.42
N ARG A 397 3.90 198.57 50.96
CA ARG A 397 5.29 199.06 51.12
C ARG A 397 5.54 200.32 50.32
N ALA A 398 5.02 200.42 49.09
CA ALA A 398 5.10 201.62 48.27
C ALA A 398 4.40 202.80 48.96
N ALA A 399 3.19 202.60 49.48
CA ALA A 399 2.45 203.63 50.22
C ALA A 399 3.18 204.09 51.51
N VAL A 400 3.86 203.18 52.20
CA VAL A 400 4.70 203.50 53.37
C VAL A 400 5.93 204.31 52.96
N LEU A 401 6.60 203.95 51.86
CA LEU A 401 7.76 204.68 51.35
C LEU A 401 7.38 206.07 50.84
N THR A 402 6.24 206.22 50.15
CA THR A 402 5.73 207.53 49.71
C THR A 402 5.43 208.42 50.91
N LYS A 403 4.76 207.90 51.95
CA LYS A 403 4.53 208.65 53.21
C LYS A 403 5.82 209.04 53.92
N ALA A 404 6.84 208.17 53.91
CA ALA A 404 8.14 208.47 54.49
C ALA A 404 8.86 209.57 53.71
N LEU A 405 8.72 209.60 52.38
CA LEU A 405 9.29 210.62 51.51
C LEU A 405 8.62 211.99 51.71
N GLU A 406 7.29 212.03 51.75
CA GLU A 406 6.53 213.26 52.08
C GLU A 406 6.87 213.80 53.47
N ALA A 407 7.10 212.92 54.46
CA ALA A 407 7.52 213.32 55.80
C ALA A 407 8.95 213.89 55.82
N ALA A 408 9.86 213.32 55.02
CA ALA A 408 11.22 213.82 54.86
C ALA A 408 11.24 215.21 54.20
N GLU A 409 10.45 215.41 53.13
CA GLU A 409 10.31 216.70 52.45
C GLU A 409 9.76 217.79 53.38
N LYS A 410 8.76 217.45 54.21
CA LYS A 410 8.21 218.37 55.23
C LYS A 410 9.20 218.78 56.30
N THR A 411 10.19 217.94 56.59
CA THR A 411 11.20 218.19 57.63
C THR A 411 12.33 219.06 57.08
N ILE A 412 12.71 218.89 55.80
CA ILE A 412 13.67 219.74 55.09
C ILE A 412 13.14 221.17 54.96
N ALA A 413 11.83 221.34 54.75
CA ALA A 413 11.20 222.66 54.66
C ALA A 413 11.21 223.49 55.96
N ARG A 414 11.54 222.90 57.12
CA ARG A 414 11.37 223.56 58.44
C ARG A 414 12.63 224.19 59.03
N LEU A 415 13.80 224.03 58.40
CA LEU A 415 15.10 224.40 59.01
C LEU A 415 15.99 225.36 58.19
N SER A 416 15.49 226.01 57.14
CA SER A 416 16.22 227.09 56.44
C SER A 416 15.59 228.47 56.70
N PRO A 417 16.33 229.46 57.24
CA PRO A 417 15.85 230.83 57.36
C PRO A 417 16.30 231.72 56.17
N GLY A 418 15.33 232.39 55.53
CA GLY A 418 15.50 233.70 54.88
C GLY A 418 15.46 233.76 53.34
N GLU A 419 14.63 234.69 52.85
CA GLU A 419 14.65 235.39 51.54
C GLU A 419 13.84 234.85 50.34
N GLY A 420 12.92 235.71 49.84
CA GLY A 420 13.01 236.19 48.44
C GLY A 420 12.02 235.68 47.39
N GLU A 421 10.86 236.34 47.29
CA GLU A 421 10.41 237.09 46.09
C GLU A 421 11.04 236.76 44.70
N ARG A 422 10.25 236.18 43.75
CA ARG A 422 10.14 236.55 42.29
C ARG A 422 9.54 235.47 41.35
N ASN A 423 8.44 235.85 40.70
CA ASN A 423 8.20 235.93 39.23
C ASN A 423 8.05 234.70 38.28
N ASP A 424 6.97 234.75 37.47
CA ASP A 424 6.66 234.24 36.09
C ASP A 424 7.06 232.79 35.70
N ARG A 425 6.21 231.93 35.10
CA ARG A 425 5.12 232.09 34.11
C ARG A 425 4.20 230.87 34.10
#